data_AF-A0A1C5TJM1-F1
#
_entry.id   AF-A0A1C5TJM1-F1
#
_cell.length_a   1.000
_cell.length_b   1.000
_cell.length_c   1.000
_cell.angle_alpha   90.00
_cell.angle_beta   90.00
_cell.angle_gamma   90.00
#
_symmetry.space_group_name_H-M   'P 1'
#
loop_
_entity.id
_entity.type
_entity.pdbx_description
1 polymer ?
#
loop_
_entity_poly.entity_id
_entity_poly.type
_entity_poly.pdbx_seq_one_letter_code
_entity_poly.pdbx_strand_id
1 'polypeptide(L)'
;MKNIKTRNDFAKFIGVKLQTLTYLLYIKKIDNCYNTLEIPKKNGDTRTICVPNKNLKKVQKKLYNKLSTYYDEIKTQNNFTSKISHGFEKNRSIVTNAEVHKNKRYVVNLDLLVFFPSINFGRVRSYFIKNNYFEINDDIATILAQLTCYKGTLPQGASTSPLIANMICNIMDIRILKIAKKYRLDYTRYADDLTFSTNNKYFLNDYDKFLEDIKNIIHRSGFELNSKKTRLLFSNSRQEVTGLVVNKKISVPKEYYKNTRAMAHSLYKNGYFLIDDEVGTIEQLEGRFSFINQINLYNIDNKKKNMWHLNSKEKQYQKFMIYKTFYANEKPLIITEGKTDVLYIKAALKKYYKYFPNLITKKDNGNFVFHVNFFKRKQKHSYYLNLVKDGADTIKNIYSNCYIKTKNNKNITTVHDFKKLCGERETNPVILIFDNEMVSNKDRPLKKFLNEIKVNASQKDKLKENLYINICDNLYLCTYQLNNKEACEIEIEDLFPADVLEHEINGRKFSKKDSTHDNGFYGKNEFSQYVYSNYESIDFSNFISLLSAINEIIELYPNNI
;
A
#
# COMPACT_ATOMS: atom_id res chain seq x y z
N MET A 1 -12.11 -13.35 -31.41
CA MET A 1 -13.35 -12.54 -31.33
C MET A 1 -14.18 -12.57 -32.61
N LYS A 2 -13.68 -13.19 -33.70
CA LYS A 2 -14.34 -13.32 -35.01
C LYS A 2 -15.78 -13.86 -34.99
N ASN A 3 -16.13 -14.68 -33.99
CA ASN A 3 -17.46 -15.27 -33.87
C ASN A 3 -18.52 -14.33 -33.27
N ILE A 4 -18.13 -13.13 -32.82
CA ILE A 4 -19.06 -12.15 -32.25
C ILE A 4 -19.63 -11.33 -33.40
N LYS A 5 -20.85 -11.68 -33.85
CA LYS A 5 -21.47 -11.04 -35.02
C LYS A 5 -22.61 -10.09 -34.66
N THR A 6 -23.33 -10.36 -33.57
CA THR A 6 -24.52 -9.60 -33.18
C THR A 6 -24.34 -8.90 -31.83
N ARG A 7 -25.19 -7.90 -31.56
CA ARG A 7 -25.26 -7.21 -30.26
C ARG A 7 -25.50 -8.19 -29.10
N ASN A 8 -26.28 -9.23 -29.34
CA ASN A 8 -26.55 -10.28 -28.35
C ASN A 8 -25.30 -11.10 -28.06
N ASP A 9 -24.54 -11.48 -29.10
CA ASP A 9 -23.27 -12.19 -28.92
C ASP A 9 -22.26 -11.36 -28.14
N PHE A 10 -22.19 -10.06 -28.43
CA PHE A 10 -21.30 -9.15 -27.72
C PHE A 10 -21.72 -8.98 -26.26
N ALA A 11 -23.02 -8.86 -25.98
CA ALA A 11 -23.56 -8.83 -24.62
C ALA A 11 -23.18 -10.09 -23.82
N LYS A 12 -23.34 -11.27 -24.44
CA LYS A 12 -22.93 -12.56 -23.86
C LYS A 12 -21.42 -12.63 -23.64
N PHE A 13 -20.62 -12.21 -24.61
CA PHE A 13 -19.15 -12.19 -24.52
C PHE A 13 -18.66 -11.36 -23.32
N ILE A 14 -19.17 -10.15 -23.16
CA ILE A 14 -18.80 -9.29 -22.02
C ILE A 14 -19.48 -9.69 -20.71
N GLY A 15 -20.52 -10.54 -20.77
CA GLY A 15 -21.27 -11.01 -19.60
C GLY A 15 -22.19 -9.93 -19.01
N VAL A 16 -22.93 -9.20 -19.86
CA VAL A 16 -23.98 -8.25 -19.43
C VAL A 16 -25.30 -8.55 -20.13
N LYS A 17 -26.42 -8.09 -19.54
CA LYS A 17 -27.74 -8.20 -20.17
C LYS A 17 -27.78 -7.29 -21.41
N LEU A 18 -28.35 -7.79 -22.51
CA LEU A 18 -28.53 -7.01 -23.75
C LEU A 18 -29.28 -5.69 -23.49
N GLN A 19 -30.31 -5.73 -22.64
CA GLN A 19 -31.07 -4.55 -22.21
C GLN A 19 -30.16 -3.45 -21.63
N THR A 20 -29.14 -3.82 -20.85
CA THR A 20 -28.19 -2.86 -20.27
C THR A 20 -27.37 -2.17 -21.35
N LEU A 21 -26.92 -2.90 -22.38
CA LEU A 21 -26.21 -2.31 -23.51
C LEU A 21 -27.12 -1.39 -24.32
N THR A 22 -28.31 -1.85 -24.69
CA THR A 22 -29.28 -1.05 -25.45
C THR A 22 -29.61 0.26 -24.72
N TYR A 23 -29.85 0.18 -23.41
CA TYR A 23 -30.11 1.36 -22.59
C TYR A 23 -28.95 2.36 -22.63
N LEU A 24 -27.71 1.90 -22.43
CA LEU A 24 -26.54 2.79 -22.45
C LEU A 24 -26.27 3.41 -23.82
N LEU A 25 -26.42 2.63 -24.90
CA LEU A 25 -26.08 3.06 -26.26
C LEU A 25 -27.13 4.01 -26.84
N TYR A 26 -28.42 3.71 -26.68
CA TYR A 26 -29.48 4.39 -27.43
C TYR A 26 -30.38 5.28 -26.57
N ILE A 27 -30.68 4.85 -25.32
CA ILE A 27 -31.59 5.60 -24.44
C ILE A 27 -30.82 6.67 -23.68
N LYS A 28 -29.87 6.25 -22.85
CA LYS A 28 -29.06 7.17 -22.05
C LYS A 28 -28.04 7.93 -22.89
N LYS A 29 -27.49 7.27 -23.92
CA LYS A 29 -26.35 7.71 -24.74
C LYS A 29 -25.05 7.82 -23.93
N ILE A 30 -23.94 7.39 -24.52
CA ILE A 30 -22.66 7.26 -23.80
C ILE A 30 -22.11 8.59 -23.31
N ASP A 31 -22.28 9.67 -24.06
CA ASP A 31 -21.77 10.99 -23.66
C ASP A 31 -22.45 11.52 -22.39
N ASN A 32 -23.68 11.11 -22.09
CA ASN A 32 -24.38 11.44 -20.84
C ASN A 32 -23.97 10.53 -19.67
N CYS A 33 -22.97 9.67 -19.88
CA CYS A 33 -22.50 8.72 -18.88
C CYS A 33 -21.15 9.08 -18.24
N TYR A 34 -20.64 10.28 -18.50
CA TYR A 34 -19.37 10.76 -17.94
C TYR A 34 -19.56 12.02 -17.11
N ASN A 35 -18.75 12.13 -16.06
CA ASN A 35 -18.57 13.35 -15.27
C ASN A 35 -17.15 13.86 -15.47
N THR A 36 -16.99 15.17 -15.63
CA THR A 36 -15.70 15.80 -15.83
C THR A 36 -15.19 16.41 -14.52
N LEU A 37 -13.91 16.20 -14.23
CA LEU A 37 -13.19 16.74 -13.08
C LEU A 37 -11.91 17.41 -13.58
N GLU A 38 -11.48 18.49 -12.93
CA GLU A 38 -10.21 19.14 -13.22
C GLU A 38 -9.21 18.88 -12.10
N ILE A 39 -7.98 18.53 -12.47
CA ILE A 39 -6.87 18.34 -11.54
C ILE A 39 -5.74 19.29 -11.93
N PRO A 40 -5.16 20.06 -10.99
CA PRO A 40 -4.03 20.93 -11.29
C PRO A 40 -2.80 20.10 -11.72
N LYS A 41 -2.12 20.56 -12.77
CA LYS A 41 -0.79 20.10 -13.16
C LYS A 41 0.26 20.92 -12.42
N LYS A 42 1.47 20.37 -12.34
CA LYS A 42 2.63 21.03 -11.72
C LYS A 42 3.02 22.36 -12.34
N ASN A 43 2.60 22.62 -13.58
CA ASN A 43 2.90 23.85 -14.31
C ASN A 43 1.77 24.89 -14.24
N GLY A 44 0.75 24.68 -13.39
CA GLY A 44 -0.39 25.59 -13.23
C GLY A 44 -1.59 25.30 -14.14
N ASP A 45 -1.38 24.61 -15.26
CA ASP A 45 -2.48 24.17 -16.15
C ASP A 45 -3.39 23.14 -15.46
N THR A 46 -4.60 22.94 -15.95
CA THR A 46 -5.48 21.85 -15.49
C THR A 46 -5.40 20.61 -16.37
N ARG A 47 -5.75 19.46 -15.79
CA ARG A 47 -5.94 18.17 -16.45
C ARG A 47 -7.38 17.75 -16.27
N THR A 48 -8.09 17.67 -17.40
CA THR A 48 -9.46 17.17 -17.47
C THR A 48 -9.49 15.64 -17.33
N ILE A 49 -10.18 15.13 -16.32
CA ILE A 49 -10.46 13.71 -16.12
C ILE A 49 -11.95 13.45 -16.35
N CYS A 50 -12.26 12.52 -17.24
CA CYS A 50 -13.63 12.12 -17.58
C CYS A 50 -13.91 10.76 -16.95
N VAL A 51 -14.67 10.76 -15.86
CA VAL A 51 -14.99 9.56 -15.07
C VAL A 51 -16.35 8.99 -15.50
N PRO A 52 -16.42 7.72 -15.93
CA PRO A 52 -17.69 7.08 -16.26
C PRO A 52 -18.54 6.87 -15.01
N ASN A 53 -19.86 7.04 -15.14
CA ASN A 53 -20.82 6.75 -14.08
C ASN A 53 -20.81 5.26 -13.69
N LYS A 54 -21.42 4.92 -12.55
CA LYS A 54 -21.40 3.56 -11.99
C LYS A 54 -21.86 2.48 -12.99
N ASN A 55 -22.84 2.76 -13.85
CA ASN A 55 -23.38 1.78 -14.80
C ASN A 55 -22.44 1.53 -15.97
N LEU A 56 -21.95 2.60 -16.62
CA LEU A 56 -21.00 2.47 -17.71
C LEU A 56 -19.67 1.87 -17.22
N LYS A 57 -19.19 2.30 -16.04
CA LYS A 57 -17.97 1.76 -15.42
C LYS A 57 -18.04 0.25 -15.19
N LYS A 58 -19.21 -0.28 -14.79
CA LYS A 58 -19.42 -1.73 -14.64
C LYS A 58 -19.27 -2.46 -15.97
N VAL A 59 -19.87 -1.93 -17.04
CA VAL A 59 -19.79 -2.51 -18.40
C VAL A 59 -18.35 -2.43 -18.92
N GLN A 60 -17.69 -1.27 -18.80
CA GLN A 60 -16.29 -1.09 -19.22
C GLN A 60 -15.32 -1.98 -18.45
N LYS A 61 -15.53 -2.23 -17.15
CA LYS A 61 -14.68 -3.15 -16.38
C LYS A 61 -14.82 -4.59 -16.87
N LYS A 62 -16.05 -5.02 -17.20
CA LYS A 62 -16.29 -6.35 -17.78
C LYS A 62 -15.66 -6.48 -19.17
N LEU A 63 -15.84 -5.46 -20.02
CA LEU A 63 -15.21 -5.38 -21.33
C LEU A 63 -13.68 -5.42 -21.21
N TYR A 64 -13.08 -4.61 -20.32
CA TYR A 64 -11.64 -4.61 -20.03
C TYR A 64 -11.15 -6.01 -19.67
N ASN A 65 -11.82 -6.70 -18.74
CA ASN A 65 -11.39 -8.04 -18.32
C ASN A 65 -11.39 -9.02 -19.50
N LYS A 66 -12.45 -9.03 -20.31
CA LYS A 66 -12.56 -9.94 -21.46
C LYS A 66 -11.57 -9.60 -22.57
N LEU A 67 -11.38 -8.32 -22.88
CA LEU A 67 -10.38 -7.88 -23.85
C LEU A 67 -8.96 -8.15 -23.39
N SER A 68 -8.66 -7.94 -22.10
CA SER A 68 -7.33 -8.18 -21.53
C SER A 68 -6.99 -9.66 -21.60
N THR A 69 -7.90 -10.54 -21.15
CA THR A 69 -7.69 -11.99 -21.22
C THR A 69 -7.48 -12.45 -22.66
N TYR A 70 -8.34 -12.03 -23.59
CA TYR A 70 -8.20 -12.38 -24.99
C TYR A 70 -6.88 -11.87 -25.60
N TYR A 71 -6.45 -10.67 -25.23
CA TYR A 71 -5.18 -10.12 -25.70
C TYR A 71 -3.99 -10.89 -25.12
N ASP A 72 -4.01 -11.25 -23.84
CA ASP A 72 -2.96 -12.07 -23.21
C ASP A 72 -2.86 -13.47 -23.84
N GLU A 73 -4.00 -14.07 -24.23
CA GLU A 73 -4.03 -15.32 -25.02
C GLU A 73 -3.35 -15.15 -26.38
N ILE A 74 -3.67 -14.08 -27.12
CA ILE A 74 -3.00 -13.74 -28.39
C ILE A 74 -1.49 -13.61 -28.16
N LYS A 75 -1.07 -12.86 -27.14
CA LYS A 75 0.34 -12.65 -26.82
C LYS A 75 1.05 -13.99 -26.59
N THR A 76 0.42 -14.89 -25.83
CA THR A 76 0.97 -16.20 -25.50
C THR A 76 1.07 -17.10 -26.72
N GLN A 77 -0.01 -17.24 -27.50
CA GLN A 77 -0.07 -18.11 -28.68
C GLN A 77 0.92 -17.69 -29.77
N ASN A 78 1.19 -16.40 -29.90
CA ASN A 78 2.08 -15.86 -30.93
C ASN A 78 3.51 -15.64 -30.42
N ASN A 79 3.85 -16.12 -29.21
CA ASN A 79 5.14 -15.86 -28.54
C ASN A 79 5.51 -14.37 -28.53
N PHE A 80 4.50 -13.51 -28.46
CA PHE A 80 4.65 -12.07 -28.49
C PHE A 80 4.78 -11.53 -27.06
N THR A 81 6.01 -11.20 -26.67
CA THR A 81 6.27 -10.49 -25.41
C THR A 81 6.82 -9.09 -25.72
N SER A 82 5.93 -8.09 -25.70
CA SER A 82 6.39 -6.70 -25.79
C SER A 82 7.13 -6.31 -24.51
N LYS A 83 8.45 -6.19 -24.59
CA LYS A 83 9.31 -5.62 -23.55
C LYS A 83 9.40 -4.08 -23.65
N ILE A 84 8.60 -3.47 -24.52
CA ILE A 84 8.72 -2.05 -24.90
C ILE A 84 7.75 -1.19 -24.09
N SER A 85 6.49 -1.63 -23.99
CA SER A 85 5.46 -0.90 -23.24
C SER A 85 5.55 -1.25 -21.76
N HIS A 86 5.69 -0.22 -20.92
CA HIS A 86 5.76 -0.33 -19.48
C HIS A 86 4.60 0.38 -18.77
N GLY A 87 4.00 1.38 -19.42
CA GLY A 87 2.82 2.08 -18.92
C GLY A 87 1.59 1.18 -19.03
N PHE A 88 0.79 1.11 -17.96
CA PHE A 88 -0.46 0.34 -17.90
C PHE A 88 -0.35 -1.18 -18.12
N GLU A 89 0.86 -1.73 -18.20
CA GLU A 89 1.08 -3.16 -18.36
C GLU A 89 1.24 -3.85 -17.00
N LYS A 90 0.67 -5.05 -16.89
CA LYS A 90 0.81 -5.89 -15.69
C LYS A 90 2.29 -6.25 -15.49
N ASN A 91 2.75 -6.23 -14.24
CA ASN A 91 4.14 -6.51 -13.85
C ASN A 91 5.19 -5.56 -14.46
N ARG A 92 4.76 -4.40 -14.98
CA ARG A 92 5.65 -3.30 -15.39
C ARG A 92 5.44 -2.11 -14.46
N SER A 93 6.47 -1.28 -14.36
CA SER A 93 6.46 -0.09 -13.51
C SER A 93 7.40 0.96 -14.06
N ILE A 94 7.39 2.15 -13.43
CA ILE A 94 8.40 3.18 -13.68
C ILE A 94 9.82 2.65 -13.43
N VAL A 95 9.99 1.68 -12.52
CA VAL A 95 11.29 1.07 -12.20
C VAL A 95 11.75 0.17 -13.33
N THR A 96 10.88 -0.73 -13.83
CA THR A 96 11.27 -1.59 -14.95
C THR A 96 11.55 -0.78 -16.20
N ASN A 97 10.89 0.37 -16.39
CA ASN A 97 11.14 1.30 -17.49
C ASN A 97 12.53 1.93 -17.36
N ALA A 98 12.80 2.52 -16.20
CA ALA A 98 14.07 3.17 -15.88
C ALA A 98 15.28 2.21 -15.96
N GLU A 99 15.09 0.93 -15.63
CA GLU A 99 16.17 -0.07 -15.63
C GLU A 99 16.82 -0.25 -17.01
N VAL A 100 16.03 -0.22 -18.09
CA VAL A 100 16.54 -0.36 -19.47
C VAL A 100 17.53 0.76 -19.81
N HIS A 101 17.33 1.94 -19.23
CA HIS A 101 18.05 3.16 -19.55
C HIS A 101 19.13 3.52 -18.51
N LYS A 102 19.42 2.61 -17.58
CA LYS A 102 20.47 2.77 -16.57
C LYS A 102 21.87 2.70 -17.18
N ASN A 103 22.81 3.49 -16.66
CA ASN A 103 24.22 3.52 -17.09
C ASN A 103 24.40 3.84 -18.60
N LYS A 104 23.64 4.80 -19.12
CA LYS A 104 23.68 5.19 -20.53
C LYS A 104 24.38 6.53 -20.72
N ARG A 105 25.16 6.66 -21.79
CA ARG A 105 25.89 7.89 -22.14
C ARG A 105 24.92 9.02 -22.49
N TYR A 106 23.91 8.70 -23.28
CA TYR A 106 22.85 9.62 -23.69
C TYR A 106 21.47 8.99 -23.44
N VAL A 107 20.54 9.79 -22.93
CA VAL A 107 19.12 9.44 -22.77
C VAL A 107 18.30 10.52 -23.47
N VAL A 108 17.36 10.12 -24.34
CA VAL A 108 16.43 11.02 -25.02
C VAL A 108 15.02 10.72 -24.54
N ASN A 109 14.37 11.70 -23.93
CA ASN A 109 12.97 11.62 -23.52
C ASN A 109 12.11 12.44 -24.47
N LEU A 110 11.06 11.83 -24.98
CA LEU A 110 10.04 12.45 -25.82
C LEU A 110 8.67 12.25 -25.15
N ASP A 111 7.74 13.17 -25.36
CA ASP A 111 6.38 13.14 -24.79
C ASP A 111 5.37 13.36 -25.93
N LEU A 112 4.28 12.60 -25.94
CA LEU A 112 3.22 12.76 -26.92
C LEU A 112 2.19 13.81 -26.47
N LEU A 113 1.80 14.71 -27.37
CA LEU A 113 0.76 15.69 -27.10
C LEU A 113 -0.61 15.03 -27.00
N VAL A 114 -1.36 15.39 -25.95
CA VAL A 114 -2.78 15.06 -25.76
C VAL A 114 -3.08 13.57 -26.04
N PHE A 115 -2.31 12.69 -25.40
CA PHE A 115 -2.21 11.26 -25.72
C PHE A 115 -3.55 10.52 -25.87
N PHE A 116 -4.39 10.50 -24.83
CA PHE A 116 -5.67 9.78 -24.90
C PHE A 116 -6.63 10.38 -25.94
N PRO A 117 -6.89 11.71 -25.96
CA PRO A 117 -7.75 12.31 -26.97
C PRO A 117 -7.28 12.15 -28.42
N SER A 118 -5.96 12.02 -28.66
CA SER A 118 -5.45 11.73 -30.02
C SER A 118 -5.93 10.38 -30.58
N ILE A 119 -6.36 9.47 -29.70
CA ILE A 119 -6.96 8.19 -30.07
C ILE A 119 -8.47 8.38 -30.19
N ASN A 120 -8.90 8.75 -31.39
CA ASN A 120 -10.31 8.98 -31.70
C ASN A 120 -11.12 7.69 -31.94
N PHE A 121 -12.44 7.85 -31.98
CA PHE A 121 -13.43 6.80 -32.22
C PHE A 121 -13.11 5.96 -33.47
N GLY A 122 -12.77 6.63 -34.58
CA GLY A 122 -12.43 5.97 -35.83
C GLY A 122 -11.20 5.07 -35.69
N ARG A 123 -10.15 5.53 -34.98
CA ARG A 123 -8.95 4.74 -34.72
C ARG A 123 -9.26 3.49 -33.88
N VAL A 124 -10.07 3.62 -32.83
CA VAL A 124 -10.50 2.48 -32.01
C VAL A 124 -11.28 1.48 -32.86
N ARG A 125 -12.31 1.96 -33.57
CA ARG A 125 -13.15 1.13 -34.44
C ARG A 125 -12.33 0.40 -35.51
N SER A 126 -11.52 1.14 -36.27
CA SER A 126 -10.69 0.56 -37.34
C SER A 126 -9.62 -0.39 -36.84
N TYR A 127 -9.05 -0.18 -35.65
CA TYR A 127 -8.11 -1.13 -35.06
C TYR A 127 -8.76 -2.50 -34.87
N PHE A 128 -9.95 -2.55 -34.27
CA PHE A 128 -10.64 -3.82 -34.01
C PHE A 128 -11.18 -4.51 -35.28
N ILE A 129 -11.46 -3.75 -36.34
CA ILE A 129 -11.85 -4.29 -37.64
C ILE A 129 -10.64 -4.87 -38.38
N LYS A 130 -9.56 -4.08 -38.51
CA LYS A 130 -8.44 -4.39 -39.41
C LYS A 130 -7.36 -5.27 -38.79
N ASN A 131 -7.35 -5.44 -37.48
CA ASN A 131 -6.36 -6.28 -36.83
C ASN A 131 -6.74 -7.77 -36.94
N ASN A 132 -5.89 -8.56 -37.58
CA ASN A 132 -6.10 -9.98 -37.90
C ASN A 132 -6.41 -10.87 -36.67
N TYR A 133 -6.03 -10.44 -35.47
CA TYR A 133 -6.32 -11.16 -34.24
C TYR A 133 -7.74 -10.90 -33.71
N PHE A 134 -8.34 -9.77 -34.07
CA PHE A 134 -9.67 -9.37 -33.62
C PHE A 134 -10.72 -9.63 -34.70
N GLU A 135 -10.52 -9.05 -35.89
CA GLU A 135 -11.42 -9.09 -37.06
C GLU A 135 -12.91 -9.00 -36.67
N ILE A 136 -13.22 -7.97 -35.90
CA ILE A 136 -14.60 -7.71 -35.46
C ILE A 136 -15.33 -7.00 -36.61
N ASN A 137 -16.59 -7.37 -36.84
CA ASN A 137 -17.40 -6.70 -37.86
C ASN A 137 -17.67 -5.22 -37.50
N ASP A 138 -18.11 -4.45 -38.49
CA ASP A 138 -18.36 -3.02 -38.39
C ASP A 138 -19.30 -2.63 -37.24
N ASP A 139 -20.39 -3.38 -37.04
CA ASP A 139 -21.39 -3.09 -36.00
C ASP A 139 -20.83 -3.25 -34.59
N ILE A 140 -20.14 -4.35 -34.33
CA ILE A 140 -19.61 -4.65 -33.00
C ILE A 140 -18.38 -3.78 -32.70
N ALA A 141 -17.56 -3.47 -33.71
CA ALA A 141 -16.48 -2.50 -33.56
C ALA A 141 -17.02 -1.09 -33.25
N THR A 142 -18.15 -0.70 -33.85
CA THR A 142 -18.83 0.57 -33.56
C THR A 142 -19.33 0.60 -32.11
N ILE A 143 -19.97 -0.47 -31.64
CA ILE A 143 -20.45 -0.58 -30.25
C ILE A 143 -19.29 -0.54 -29.27
N LEU A 144 -18.21 -1.27 -29.54
CA LEU A 144 -17.01 -1.24 -28.71
C LEU A 144 -16.46 0.18 -28.63
N ALA A 145 -16.26 0.85 -29.77
CA ALA A 145 -15.79 2.22 -29.81
C ALA A 145 -16.74 3.17 -29.04
N GLN A 146 -18.06 3.03 -29.21
CA GLN A 146 -19.07 3.81 -28.48
C GLN A 146 -18.94 3.61 -26.97
N LEU A 147 -18.78 2.38 -26.50
CA LEU A 147 -18.65 2.09 -25.07
C LEU A 147 -17.36 2.61 -24.46
N THR A 148 -16.32 2.85 -25.25
CA THR A 148 -14.98 3.19 -24.76
C THR A 148 -14.56 4.63 -25.01
N CYS A 149 -15.18 5.29 -25.97
CA CYS A 149 -14.93 6.69 -26.29
C CYS A 149 -15.98 7.61 -25.65
N TYR A 150 -15.53 8.81 -25.30
CA TYR A 150 -16.35 9.91 -24.84
C TYR A 150 -16.10 11.11 -25.74
N LYS A 151 -17.15 11.76 -26.25
CA LYS A 151 -17.03 12.87 -27.21
C LYS A 151 -16.08 12.54 -28.37
N GLY A 152 -16.19 11.31 -28.89
CA GLY A 152 -15.42 10.85 -30.04
C GLY A 152 -13.96 10.47 -29.78
N THR A 153 -13.47 10.45 -28.54
CA THR A 153 -12.07 10.08 -28.23
C THR A 153 -11.94 9.21 -26.99
N LEU A 154 -10.79 8.55 -26.77
CA LEU A 154 -10.57 7.84 -25.51
C LEU A 154 -10.48 8.83 -24.34
N PRO A 155 -11.31 8.68 -23.29
CA PRO A 155 -11.26 9.55 -22.13
C PRO A 155 -10.16 9.13 -21.16
N GLN A 156 -9.56 10.12 -20.50
CA GLN A 156 -8.76 9.90 -19.30
C GLN A 156 -9.69 9.62 -18.11
N GLY A 157 -9.73 8.38 -17.63
CA GLY A 157 -10.56 7.98 -16.47
C GLY A 157 -11.43 6.74 -16.69
N ALA A 158 -11.63 6.31 -17.95
CA ALA A 158 -12.26 5.02 -18.23
C ALA A 158 -11.28 3.86 -18.06
N SER A 159 -11.77 2.71 -17.56
CA SER A 159 -10.93 1.53 -17.29
C SER A 159 -10.38 0.85 -18.54
N THR A 160 -11.04 1.05 -19.69
CA THR A 160 -10.65 0.44 -20.98
C THR A 160 -9.62 1.26 -21.74
N SER A 161 -9.57 2.58 -21.54
CA SER A 161 -8.68 3.47 -22.31
C SER A 161 -7.20 3.05 -22.25
N PRO A 162 -6.62 2.69 -21.09
CA PRO A 162 -5.21 2.31 -21.01
C PRO A 162 -4.86 1.09 -21.87
N LEU A 163 -5.71 0.05 -21.85
CA LEU A 163 -5.50 -1.18 -22.62
C LEU A 163 -5.58 -0.91 -24.12
N ILE A 164 -6.62 -0.19 -24.55
CA ILE A 164 -6.84 0.13 -25.98
C ILE A 164 -5.73 1.05 -26.49
N ALA A 165 -5.28 2.01 -25.68
CA ALA A 165 -4.17 2.88 -26.04
C ALA A 165 -2.89 2.07 -26.31
N ASN A 166 -2.54 1.13 -25.43
CA ASN A 166 -1.37 0.27 -25.64
C ASN A 166 -1.49 -0.63 -26.88
N MET A 167 -2.68 -1.19 -27.13
CA MET A 167 -2.95 -1.99 -28.33
C MET A 167 -2.70 -1.18 -29.61
N ILE A 168 -3.20 0.06 -29.68
CA ILE A 168 -3.03 0.95 -30.83
C ILE A 168 -1.58 1.41 -30.96
N CYS A 169 -0.94 1.80 -29.85
CA CYS A 169 0.46 2.23 -29.85
C CYS A 169 1.42 1.12 -30.23
N ASN A 170 1.05 -0.16 -30.12
CA ASN A 170 1.94 -1.26 -30.50
C ASN A 170 2.42 -1.17 -31.96
N ILE A 171 1.56 -0.71 -32.87
CA ILE A 171 1.91 -0.52 -34.29
C ILE A 171 3.00 0.56 -34.43
N MET A 172 2.84 1.66 -33.69
CA MET A 172 3.83 2.74 -33.63
C MET A 172 5.14 2.25 -33.00
N ASP A 173 5.07 1.49 -31.89
CA ASP A 173 6.22 0.97 -31.18
C ASP A 173 7.09 0.07 -32.07
N ILE A 174 6.48 -0.81 -32.88
CA ILE A 174 7.20 -1.66 -33.83
C ILE A 174 7.97 -0.82 -34.88
N ARG A 175 7.37 0.29 -35.34
CA ARG A 175 8.02 1.19 -36.30
C ARG A 175 9.15 1.99 -35.65
N ILE A 176 8.92 2.50 -34.45
CA ILE A 176 9.93 3.22 -33.66
C ILE A 176 11.12 2.30 -33.34
N LEU A 177 10.88 1.03 -33.00
CA LEU A 177 11.96 0.07 -32.78
C LEU A 177 12.91 -0.08 -33.98
N LYS A 178 12.39 -0.04 -35.20
CA LYS A 178 13.22 -0.11 -36.41
C LYS A 178 14.15 1.10 -36.51
N ILE A 179 13.65 2.29 -36.17
CA ILE A 179 14.46 3.52 -36.08
C ILE A 179 15.48 3.39 -34.95
N ALA A 180 15.05 3.00 -33.75
CA ALA A 180 15.95 2.82 -32.61
C ALA A 180 17.10 1.87 -32.95
N LYS A 181 16.82 0.75 -33.64
CA LYS A 181 17.83 -0.19 -34.13
C LYS A 181 18.80 0.46 -35.13
N LYS A 182 18.30 1.23 -36.10
CA LYS A 182 19.11 1.98 -37.08
C LYS A 182 20.15 2.88 -36.38
N TYR A 183 19.76 3.53 -35.29
CA TYR A 183 20.61 4.45 -34.53
C TYR A 183 21.29 3.82 -33.29
N ARG A 184 21.17 2.49 -33.10
CA ARG A 184 21.74 1.74 -31.96
C ARG A 184 21.28 2.29 -30.60
N LEU A 185 19.99 2.53 -30.47
CA LEU A 185 19.30 2.98 -29.25
C LEU A 185 18.46 1.84 -28.66
N ASP A 186 18.44 1.76 -27.34
CA ASP A 186 17.38 1.06 -26.60
C ASP A 186 16.14 1.96 -26.55
N TYR A 187 14.95 1.37 -26.59
CA TYR A 187 13.67 2.08 -26.59
C TYR A 187 12.66 1.44 -25.63
N THR A 188 12.00 2.28 -24.84
CA THR A 188 10.81 1.91 -24.04
C THR A 188 9.76 3.01 -24.11
N ARG A 189 8.50 2.65 -23.80
CA ARG A 189 7.37 3.57 -23.71
C ARG A 189 6.63 3.39 -22.40
N TYR A 190 6.40 4.49 -21.69
CA TYR A 190 5.53 4.54 -20.52
C TYR A 190 4.35 5.46 -20.80
N ALA A 191 3.22 4.88 -21.24
CA ALA A 191 2.07 5.64 -21.72
C ALA A 191 2.45 6.57 -22.88
N ASP A 192 2.47 7.88 -22.65
CA ASP A 192 2.84 8.97 -23.56
C ASP A 192 4.33 9.31 -23.56
N ASP A 193 5.08 8.90 -22.52
CA ASP A 193 6.52 9.10 -22.44
C ASP A 193 7.25 8.03 -23.28
N LEU A 194 8.08 8.47 -24.22
CA LEU A 194 8.98 7.63 -25.01
C LEU A 194 10.42 7.89 -24.54
N THR A 195 11.14 6.82 -24.22
CA THR A 195 12.52 6.93 -23.74
C THR A 195 13.46 6.15 -24.64
N PHE A 196 14.52 6.81 -25.08
CA PHE A 196 15.59 6.23 -25.87
C PHE A 196 16.92 6.38 -25.12
N SER A 197 17.84 5.46 -25.33
CA SER A 197 19.18 5.62 -24.75
C SER A 197 20.27 4.87 -25.49
N THR A 198 21.50 5.37 -25.44
CA THR A 198 22.65 4.67 -26.05
C THR A 198 23.95 4.98 -25.33
N ASN A 199 24.93 4.10 -25.52
CA ASN A 199 26.34 4.30 -25.15
C ASN A 199 27.22 4.68 -26.35
N ASN A 200 26.64 4.74 -27.56
CA ASN A 200 27.37 5.17 -28.75
C ASN A 200 27.75 6.65 -28.64
N LYS A 201 29.06 6.95 -28.51
CA LYS A 201 29.58 8.31 -28.38
C LYS A 201 29.28 9.20 -29.59
N TYR A 202 29.13 8.62 -30.77
CA TYR A 202 28.88 9.33 -32.03
C TYR A 202 27.40 9.63 -32.29
N PHE A 203 26.49 9.20 -31.42
CA PHE A 203 25.05 9.43 -31.61
C PHE A 203 24.67 10.91 -31.78
N LEU A 204 25.43 11.83 -31.19
CA LEU A 204 25.18 13.27 -31.34
C LEU A 204 25.25 13.75 -32.79
N ASN A 205 26.09 13.12 -33.62
CA ASN A 205 26.20 13.44 -35.05
C ASN A 205 24.93 13.07 -35.81
N ASP A 206 24.17 12.10 -35.30
CA ASP A 206 22.96 11.56 -35.91
C ASP A 206 21.67 12.08 -35.22
N TYR A 207 21.79 12.91 -34.19
CA TYR A 207 20.67 13.25 -33.30
C TYR A 207 19.51 13.94 -34.02
N ASP A 208 19.79 14.95 -34.84
CA ASP A 208 18.75 15.70 -35.55
C ASP A 208 18.03 14.82 -36.57
N LYS A 209 18.79 13.97 -37.28
CA LYS A 209 18.23 12.99 -38.23
C LYS A 209 17.37 11.93 -37.51
N PHE A 210 17.82 11.48 -36.34
CA PHE A 210 17.03 10.59 -35.49
C PHE A 210 15.72 11.25 -35.04
N LEU A 211 15.77 12.51 -34.59
CA LEU A 211 14.56 13.24 -34.18
C LEU A 211 13.58 13.42 -35.35
N GLU A 212 14.08 13.73 -36.54
CA GLU A 212 13.26 13.86 -37.74
C GLU A 212 12.56 12.54 -38.11
N ASP A 213 13.32 11.44 -38.17
CA ASP A 213 12.80 10.09 -38.42
C ASP A 213 11.71 9.71 -37.41
N ILE A 214 11.95 9.98 -36.12
CA ILE A 214 10.98 9.70 -35.05
C ILE A 214 9.73 10.57 -35.18
N LYS A 215 9.89 11.89 -35.39
CA LYS A 215 8.76 12.82 -35.58
C LYS A 215 7.88 12.37 -36.74
N ASN A 216 8.49 11.94 -37.84
CA ASN A 216 7.78 11.43 -39.02
C ASN A 216 6.97 10.16 -38.71
N ILE A 217 7.53 9.21 -37.96
CA ILE A 217 6.78 7.99 -37.56
C ILE A 217 5.68 8.28 -36.55
N ILE A 218 5.91 9.19 -35.59
CA ILE A 218 4.89 9.63 -34.63
C ILE A 218 3.71 10.27 -35.36
N HIS A 219 3.99 11.22 -36.27
CA HIS A 219 2.97 11.89 -37.09
C HIS A 219 2.19 10.90 -37.96
N ARG A 220 2.89 10.01 -38.69
CA ARG A 220 2.25 8.95 -39.51
C ARG A 220 1.44 7.96 -38.68
N SER A 221 1.67 7.88 -37.37
CA SER A 221 0.91 7.04 -36.45
C SER A 221 -0.28 7.77 -35.82
N GLY A 222 -0.54 9.02 -36.22
CA GLY A 222 -1.66 9.83 -35.74
C GLY A 222 -1.43 10.43 -34.36
N PHE A 223 -0.17 10.71 -34.02
CA PHE A 223 0.22 11.38 -32.77
C PHE A 223 1.10 12.59 -33.10
N GLU A 224 1.26 13.48 -32.12
CA GLU A 224 2.14 14.64 -32.25
C GLU A 224 3.17 14.66 -31.13
N LEU A 225 4.37 15.13 -31.44
CA LEU A 225 5.47 15.24 -30.47
C LEU A 225 5.38 16.56 -29.72
N ASN A 226 5.54 16.50 -28.39
CA ASN A 226 5.68 17.67 -27.54
C ASN A 226 7.13 18.19 -27.57
N SER A 227 7.40 19.13 -28.47
CA SER A 227 8.74 19.72 -28.62
C SER A 227 9.25 20.37 -27.33
N LYS A 228 8.38 21.02 -26.55
CA LYS A 228 8.73 21.66 -25.26
C LYS A 228 9.18 20.68 -24.18
N LYS A 229 8.79 19.42 -24.29
CA LYS A 229 9.17 18.35 -23.35
C LYS A 229 10.18 17.36 -23.90
N THR A 230 10.64 17.56 -25.13
CA THR A 230 11.73 16.78 -25.72
C THR A 230 13.04 17.14 -25.04
N ARG A 231 13.78 16.15 -24.53
CA ARG A 231 15.03 16.35 -23.78
C ARG A 231 16.11 15.35 -24.18
N LEU A 232 17.32 15.83 -24.40
CA LEU A 232 18.55 15.03 -24.50
C LEU A 232 19.36 15.21 -23.20
N LEU A 233 19.67 14.10 -22.53
CA LEU A 233 20.31 14.07 -21.21
C LEU A 233 21.64 13.31 -21.29
N PHE A 234 22.70 13.95 -20.84
CA PHE A 234 24.08 13.45 -20.87
C PHE A 234 24.43 12.75 -19.55
N SER A 235 25.33 11.77 -19.58
CA SER A 235 25.72 11.00 -18.38
C SER A 235 26.41 11.82 -17.28
N ASN A 236 27.00 12.97 -17.63
CA ASN A 236 27.56 13.94 -16.68
C ASN A 236 26.51 14.91 -16.09
N SER A 237 25.29 14.88 -16.61
CA SER A 237 24.12 15.62 -16.10
C SER A 237 23.12 14.66 -15.46
N ARG A 238 22.09 15.14 -14.76
CA ARG A 238 21.03 14.25 -14.22
C ARG A 238 20.22 13.64 -15.37
N GLN A 239 20.31 12.33 -15.54
CA GLN A 239 19.46 11.56 -16.42
C GLN A 239 18.27 11.03 -15.65
N GLU A 240 17.06 11.31 -16.14
CA GLU A 240 15.82 10.94 -15.49
C GLU A 240 14.91 10.22 -16.47
N VAL A 241 14.27 9.14 -16.04
CA VAL A 241 13.28 8.37 -16.79
C VAL A 241 12.09 8.16 -15.87
N THR A 242 10.90 8.58 -16.31
CA THR A 242 9.63 8.45 -15.55
C THR A 242 9.72 8.89 -14.08
N GLY A 243 10.45 9.97 -13.80
CA GLY A 243 10.62 10.50 -12.45
C GLY A 243 11.79 9.91 -11.64
N LEU A 244 12.55 8.97 -12.21
CA LEU A 244 13.65 8.27 -11.54
C LEU A 244 15.00 8.59 -12.19
N VAL A 245 16.01 8.86 -11.37
CA VAL A 245 17.39 9.07 -11.81
C VAL A 245 18.01 7.74 -12.22
N VAL A 246 18.67 7.69 -13.38
CA VAL A 246 19.20 6.45 -13.98
C VAL A 246 20.70 6.44 -14.26
N ASN A 247 21.43 7.51 -13.93
CA ASN A 247 22.86 7.64 -14.26
C ASN A 247 23.73 6.43 -13.88
N LYS A 248 23.54 5.90 -12.67
CA LYS A 248 24.32 4.77 -12.12
C LYS A 248 23.45 3.65 -11.55
N LYS A 249 22.44 4.06 -10.79
CA LYS A 249 21.44 3.22 -10.14
C LYS A 249 20.10 3.90 -10.21
N ILE A 250 19.02 3.14 -10.16
CA ILE A 250 17.68 3.72 -10.14
C ILE A 250 17.50 4.42 -8.80
N SER A 251 17.21 5.72 -8.80
CA SER A 251 17.00 6.43 -7.54
C SER A 251 16.00 7.56 -7.67
N VAL A 252 15.34 7.91 -6.58
CA VAL A 252 14.57 9.15 -6.51
C VAL A 252 15.50 10.36 -6.66
N PRO A 253 15.02 11.49 -7.22
CA PRO A 253 15.74 12.76 -7.20
C PRO A 253 16.20 13.15 -5.79
N LYS A 254 17.38 13.74 -5.67
CA LYS A 254 17.98 14.12 -4.38
C LYS A 254 17.10 15.12 -3.64
N GLU A 255 16.47 16.01 -4.40
CA GLU A 255 15.55 17.05 -3.94
C GLU A 255 14.31 16.41 -3.31
N TYR A 256 13.73 15.39 -3.96
CA TYR A 256 12.58 14.67 -3.42
C TYR A 256 12.88 14.06 -2.05
N TYR A 257 14.04 13.41 -1.90
CA TYR A 257 14.48 12.86 -0.60
C TYR A 257 14.75 13.95 0.44
N LYS A 258 15.47 15.02 0.08
CA LYS A 258 15.74 16.14 0.98
C LYS A 258 14.46 16.80 1.47
N ASN A 259 13.51 17.05 0.58
CA ASN A 259 12.22 17.64 0.93
C ASN A 259 11.43 16.71 1.87
N THR A 260 11.37 15.41 1.60
CA THR A 260 10.73 14.44 2.52
C THR A 260 11.38 14.45 3.90
N ARG A 261 12.72 14.52 3.96
CA ARG A 261 13.44 14.60 5.24
C ARG A 261 13.16 15.93 5.96
N ALA A 262 13.08 17.04 5.24
CA ALA A 262 12.74 18.34 5.80
C ALA A 262 11.30 18.37 6.34
N MET A 263 10.35 17.81 5.59
CA MET A 263 8.96 17.62 6.03
C MET A 263 8.90 16.81 7.33
N ALA A 264 9.61 15.69 7.39
CA ALA A 264 9.68 14.88 8.61
C ALA A 264 10.32 15.64 9.79
N HIS A 265 11.38 16.41 9.54
CA HIS A 265 11.98 17.24 10.58
C HIS A 265 11.03 18.34 11.08
N SER A 266 10.30 19.01 10.18
CA SER A 266 9.26 19.98 10.54
C SER A 266 8.18 19.34 11.39
N LEU A 267 7.70 18.15 11.00
CA LEU A 267 6.73 17.38 11.77
C LEU A 267 7.24 17.13 13.20
N TYR A 268 8.48 16.67 13.35
CA TYR A 268 9.04 16.39 14.67
C TYR A 268 9.20 17.65 15.52
N LYS A 269 9.57 18.79 14.92
CA LYS A 269 9.85 20.01 15.69
C LYS A 269 8.61 20.84 15.97
N ASN A 270 7.67 20.87 15.04
CA ASN A 270 6.57 21.83 15.02
C ASN A 270 5.19 21.15 15.07
N GLY A 271 5.10 19.82 15.03
CA GLY A 271 3.85 19.07 14.97
C GLY A 271 3.17 19.04 13.60
N TYR A 272 3.66 19.80 12.61
CA TYR A 272 3.13 19.84 11.25
C TYR A 272 4.22 20.05 10.19
N PHE A 273 3.85 19.86 8.92
CA PHE A 273 4.67 20.16 7.76
C PHE A 273 3.77 20.55 6.58
N LEU A 274 4.36 21.18 5.56
CA LEU A 274 3.62 21.63 4.38
C LEU A 274 3.91 20.78 3.14
N ILE A 275 2.90 20.60 2.29
CA ILE A 275 3.01 20.10 0.92
C ILE A 275 2.23 21.10 0.06
N ASP A 276 2.91 21.72 -0.92
CA ASP A 276 2.28 22.69 -1.83
C ASP A 276 1.49 23.77 -1.06
N ASP A 277 2.12 24.32 -0.01
CA ASP A 277 1.61 25.35 0.91
C ASP A 277 0.40 24.95 1.78
N GLU A 278 -0.05 23.69 1.73
CA GLU A 278 -1.08 23.14 2.60
C GLU A 278 -0.51 22.22 3.68
N VAL A 279 -1.19 22.11 4.83
CA VAL A 279 -0.80 21.20 5.91
C VAL A 279 -0.88 19.75 5.42
N GLY A 280 0.27 19.07 5.44
CA GLY A 280 0.40 17.68 5.05
C GLY A 280 -0.08 16.71 6.13
N THR A 281 -0.60 15.57 5.69
CA THR A 281 -1.03 14.45 6.54
C THR A 281 0.10 13.45 6.75
N ILE A 282 0.09 12.76 7.89
CA ILE A 282 1.08 11.72 8.21
C ILE A 282 1.09 10.62 7.12
N GLU A 283 -0.06 10.29 6.53
CA GLU A 283 -0.22 9.31 5.44
C GLU A 283 0.50 9.76 4.16
N GLN A 284 0.42 11.06 3.81
CA GLN A 284 1.16 11.60 2.68
C GLN A 284 2.67 11.45 2.91
N LEU A 285 3.17 11.79 4.11
CA LEU A 285 4.60 11.63 4.43
C LEU A 285 5.04 10.17 4.47
N GLU A 286 4.22 9.26 5.01
CA GLU A 286 4.45 7.81 4.98
C GLU A 286 4.53 7.29 3.54
N GLY A 287 3.66 7.77 2.66
CA GLY A 287 3.68 7.46 1.23
C GLY A 287 4.98 7.88 0.56
N ARG A 288 5.48 9.09 0.88
CA ARG A 288 6.77 9.57 0.36
C ARG A 288 7.94 8.70 0.82
N PHE A 289 8.03 8.37 2.11
CA PHE A 289 9.07 7.48 2.64
C PHE A 289 8.98 6.07 2.04
N SER A 290 7.77 5.52 1.95
CA SER A 290 7.52 4.19 1.37
C SER A 290 7.98 4.13 -0.08
N PHE A 291 7.68 5.16 -0.89
CA PHE A 291 8.15 5.26 -2.26
C PHE A 291 9.68 5.31 -2.35
N ILE A 292 10.33 6.19 -1.57
CA ILE A 292 11.80 6.29 -1.52
C ILE A 292 12.42 4.93 -1.18
N ASN A 293 11.83 4.24 -0.21
CA ASN A 293 12.32 2.96 0.24
C ASN A 293 12.12 1.85 -0.78
N GLN A 294 10.96 1.77 -1.43
CA GLN A 294 10.70 0.83 -2.51
C GLN A 294 11.76 0.93 -3.61
N ILE A 295 12.11 2.16 -4.01
CA ILE A 295 13.16 2.38 -5.01
C ILE A 295 14.55 1.98 -4.48
N ASN A 296 14.87 2.28 -3.21
CA ASN A 296 16.16 1.87 -2.66
C ASN A 296 16.30 0.34 -2.59
N LEU A 297 15.25 -0.37 -2.14
CA LEU A 297 15.20 -1.83 -2.05
C LEU A 297 15.44 -2.50 -3.41
N TYR A 298 14.98 -1.90 -4.51
CA TYR A 298 15.22 -2.41 -5.84
C TYR A 298 16.71 -2.50 -6.22
N ASN A 299 17.57 -1.62 -5.68
CA ASN A 299 19.00 -1.61 -6.02
C ASN A 299 19.87 -2.45 -5.08
N ILE A 300 19.27 -3.13 -4.12
CA ILE A 300 20.01 -3.88 -3.10
C ILE A 300 20.03 -5.34 -3.53
N ASP A 301 21.23 -5.87 -3.79
CA ASP A 301 21.44 -7.32 -3.87
C ASP A 301 21.07 -7.95 -2.53
N ASN A 302 20.50 -9.17 -2.56
CA ASN A 302 19.94 -9.99 -1.48
C ASN A 302 20.85 -10.26 -0.23
N LYS A 303 21.71 -9.33 0.17
CA LYS A 303 22.42 -9.36 1.44
C LYS A 303 21.40 -9.31 2.58
N LYS A 304 21.66 -10.10 3.63
CA LYS A 304 20.86 -10.21 4.86
C LYS A 304 20.75 -8.85 5.57
N LYS A 305 19.92 -7.96 5.05
CA LYS A 305 19.60 -6.69 5.69
C LYS A 305 18.59 -6.92 6.80
N ASN A 306 18.90 -6.37 7.95
CA ASN A 306 18.04 -6.32 9.11
C ASN A 306 18.14 -4.90 9.70
N MET A 307 17.37 -4.65 10.75
CA MET A 307 17.31 -3.37 11.45
C MET A 307 18.69 -2.76 11.79
N TRP A 308 19.72 -3.59 11.96
CA TRP A 308 21.07 -3.17 12.34
C TRP A 308 21.91 -2.64 11.17
N HIS A 309 21.52 -2.94 9.92
CA HIS A 309 22.28 -2.62 8.70
C HIS A 309 21.49 -1.73 7.73
N LEU A 310 20.71 -0.79 8.28
CA LEU A 310 19.95 0.18 7.48
C LEU A 310 20.84 1.28 6.91
N ASN A 311 20.64 1.63 5.65
CA ASN A 311 21.27 2.79 5.02
C ASN A 311 20.65 4.11 5.53
N SER A 312 21.27 5.25 5.21
CA SER A 312 20.83 6.56 5.72
C SER A 312 19.37 6.90 5.40
N LYS A 313 18.85 6.50 4.23
CA LYS A 313 17.45 6.73 3.85
C LYS A 313 16.51 5.79 4.60
N GLU A 314 16.90 4.53 4.77
CA GLU A 314 16.16 3.55 5.58
C GLU A 314 16.06 3.98 7.04
N LYS A 315 17.15 4.52 7.61
CA LYS A 315 17.17 5.10 8.97
C LYS A 315 16.18 6.26 9.13
N GLN A 316 16.00 7.10 8.11
CA GLN A 316 14.98 8.17 8.18
C GLN A 316 13.57 7.61 8.21
N TYR A 317 13.29 6.53 7.46
CA TYR A 317 11.98 5.89 7.51
C TYR A 317 11.73 5.16 8.84
N GLN A 318 12.75 4.49 9.38
CA GLN A 318 12.71 3.92 10.73
C GLN A 318 12.39 4.99 11.78
N LYS A 319 13.11 6.12 11.74
CA LYS A 319 12.88 7.28 12.63
C LYS A 319 11.43 7.77 12.54
N PHE A 320 10.92 7.98 11.32
CA PHE A 320 9.52 8.37 11.09
C PHE A 320 8.51 7.36 11.64
N MET A 321 8.79 6.07 11.47
CA MET A 321 7.91 5.02 11.94
C MET A 321 7.84 4.95 13.46
N ILE A 322 8.99 5.12 14.15
CA ILE A 322 9.02 5.21 15.62
C ILE A 322 8.21 6.42 16.08
N TYR A 323 8.42 7.59 15.46
CA TYR A 323 7.66 8.81 15.77
C TYR A 323 6.16 8.59 15.65
N LYS A 324 5.68 8.19 14.46
CA LYS A 324 4.24 7.99 14.18
C LYS A 324 3.60 6.95 15.10
N THR A 325 4.34 5.87 15.40
CA THR A 325 3.75 4.69 16.06
C THR A 325 3.77 4.83 17.58
N PHE A 326 4.83 5.38 18.15
CA PHE A 326 5.07 5.30 19.59
C PHE A 326 5.17 6.67 20.28
N TYR A 327 5.48 7.75 19.57
CA TYR A 327 5.61 9.08 20.16
C TYR A 327 4.37 9.96 19.90
N ALA A 328 3.94 10.03 18.64
CA ALA A 328 2.82 10.84 18.16
C ALA A 328 1.68 9.96 17.63
N ASN A 329 1.34 8.90 18.35
CA ASN A 329 0.21 8.04 18.02
C ASN A 329 -1.12 8.78 18.23
N GLU A 330 -2.02 8.70 17.25
CA GLU A 330 -3.32 9.40 17.26
C GLU A 330 -4.26 8.95 18.39
N LYS A 331 -4.10 7.71 18.87
CA LYS A 331 -4.90 7.09 19.92
C LYS A 331 -4.01 6.23 20.82
N PRO A 332 -4.43 5.94 22.07
CA PRO A 332 -3.79 4.93 22.89
C PRO A 332 -3.54 3.64 22.10
N LEU A 333 -2.32 3.12 22.13
CA LEU A 333 -1.90 1.98 21.30
C LEU A 333 -1.74 0.73 22.15
N ILE A 334 -2.55 -0.29 21.89
CA ILE A 334 -2.49 -1.60 22.54
C ILE A 334 -1.67 -2.56 21.68
N ILE A 335 -0.75 -3.28 22.32
CA ILE A 335 0.14 -4.27 21.70
C ILE A 335 0.07 -5.56 22.50
N THR A 336 -0.47 -6.61 21.89
CA THR A 336 -0.68 -7.92 22.52
C THR A 336 0.36 -8.94 22.06
N GLU A 337 0.55 -10.04 22.79
CA GLU A 337 1.40 -11.17 22.40
C GLU A 337 0.98 -11.78 21.07
N GLY A 338 -0.29 -12.16 20.97
CA GLY A 338 -0.91 -12.76 19.80
C GLY A 338 -1.79 -11.79 19.00
N LYS A 339 -2.02 -12.11 17.73
CA LYS A 339 -3.01 -11.38 16.90
C LYS A 339 -4.46 -11.70 17.28
N THR A 340 -4.67 -12.84 17.95
CA THR A 340 -5.96 -13.38 18.40
C THR A 340 -6.50 -12.58 19.58
N ASP A 341 -5.62 -12.18 20.49
CA ASP A 341 -5.91 -11.39 21.69
C ASP A 341 -6.61 -10.08 21.35
N VAL A 342 -6.21 -9.46 20.24
CA VAL A 342 -6.84 -8.25 19.70
C VAL A 342 -8.34 -8.47 19.45
N LEU A 343 -8.74 -9.64 18.97
CA LEU A 343 -10.15 -9.94 18.70
C LEU A 343 -10.92 -10.20 19.99
N TYR A 344 -10.33 -10.90 20.97
CA TYR A 344 -10.97 -11.12 22.27
C TYR A 344 -11.21 -9.79 23.00
N ILE A 345 -10.19 -8.94 23.10
CA ILE A 345 -10.29 -7.62 23.76
C ILE A 345 -11.34 -6.76 23.06
N LYS A 346 -11.37 -6.75 21.72
CA LYS A 346 -12.40 -6.01 21.00
C LYS A 346 -13.81 -6.56 21.22
N ALA A 347 -13.97 -7.88 21.33
CA ALA A 347 -15.25 -8.50 21.61
C ALA A 347 -15.75 -8.11 23.01
N ALA A 348 -14.88 -8.19 24.02
CA ALA A 348 -15.15 -7.75 25.39
C ALA A 348 -15.52 -6.26 25.45
N LEU A 349 -14.77 -5.39 24.77
CA LEU A 349 -15.09 -3.97 24.66
C LEU A 349 -16.47 -3.72 24.03
N LYS A 350 -16.82 -4.46 22.97
CA LYS A 350 -18.16 -4.35 22.37
C LYS A 350 -19.27 -4.77 23.34
N LYS A 351 -19.05 -5.83 24.12
CA LYS A 351 -20.00 -6.32 25.14
C LYS A 351 -20.20 -5.27 26.24
N TYR A 352 -19.11 -4.67 26.73
CA TYR A 352 -19.11 -3.74 27.86
C TYR A 352 -18.95 -2.27 27.46
N TYR A 353 -19.36 -1.87 26.25
CA TYR A 353 -19.10 -0.51 25.76
C TYR A 353 -19.69 0.60 26.65
N LYS A 354 -20.77 0.31 27.38
CA LYS A 354 -21.39 1.25 28.32
C LYS A 354 -20.53 1.50 29.56
N TYR A 355 -19.70 0.54 29.96
CA TYR A 355 -18.82 0.63 31.13
C TYR A 355 -17.49 1.30 30.80
N PHE A 356 -17.06 1.27 29.54
CA PHE A 356 -15.75 1.80 29.10
C PHE A 356 -15.87 2.83 27.97
N PRO A 357 -16.58 3.97 28.18
CA PRO A 357 -16.80 4.97 27.14
C PRO A 357 -15.51 5.61 26.61
N ASN A 358 -14.45 5.67 27.43
CA ASN A 358 -13.13 6.18 27.04
C ASN A 358 -12.39 5.22 26.08
N LEU A 359 -12.80 3.94 26.02
CA LEU A 359 -12.19 2.92 25.16
C LEU A 359 -13.00 2.66 23.90
N ILE A 360 -14.32 2.75 23.99
CA ILE A 360 -15.24 2.42 22.90
C ILE A 360 -16.60 3.11 23.07
N THR A 361 -17.19 3.56 21.97
CA THR A 361 -18.57 4.05 21.91
C THR A 361 -19.38 3.33 20.84
N LYS A 362 -20.70 3.30 20.99
CA LYS A 362 -21.64 2.76 19.98
C LYS A 362 -22.42 3.93 19.38
N LYS A 363 -22.34 4.09 18.05
CA LYS A 363 -23.11 5.09 17.30
C LYS A 363 -24.57 4.67 17.16
N ASP A 364 -25.44 5.63 16.87
CA ASP A 364 -26.88 5.42 16.66
C ASP A 364 -27.19 4.42 15.54
N ASN A 365 -26.32 4.35 14.52
CA ASN A 365 -26.42 3.39 13.42
C ASN A 365 -25.95 1.96 13.81
N GLY A 366 -25.71 1.70 15.09
CA GLY A 366 -25.28 0.41 15.63
C GLY A 366 -23.77 0.14 15.51
N ASN A 367 -22.99 0.98 14.82
CA ASN A 367 -21.56 0.75 14.64
C ASN A 367 -20.74 1.16 15.85
N PHE A 368 -19.74 0.34 16.19
CA PHE A 368 -18.79 0.66 17.26
C PHE A 368 -17.63 1.53 16.75
N VAL A 369 -17.23 2.50 17.57
CA VAL A 369 -16.03 3.31 17.40
C VAL A 369 -15.08 3.03 18.56
N PHE A 370 -13.94 2.43 18.25
CA PHE A 370 -12.87 2.24 19.23
C PHE A 370 -12.06 3.53 19.36
N HIS A 371 -11.86 3.98 20.59
CA HIS A 371 -11.02 5.12 20.96
C HIS A 371 -9.57 4.72 21.21
N VAL A 372 -9.26 3.43 21.11
CA VAL A 372 -7.91 2.86 21.13
C VAL A 372 -7.53 2.24 19.78
N ASN A 373 -6.23 2.17 19.50
CA ASN A 373 -5.67 1.48 18.35
C ASN A 373 -5.01 0.17 18.78
N PHE A 374 -5.08 -0.85 17.92
CA PHE A 374 -4.38 -2.12 18.12
C PHE A 374 -3.24 -2.26 17.11
N PHE A 375 -2.03 -2.53 17.60
CA PHE A 375 -0.85 -2.60 16.75
C PHE A 375 -0.91 -3.79 15.80
N LYS A 376 -0.87 -3.49 14.49
CA LYS A 376 -0.89 -4.52 13.44
C LYS A 376 0.54 -4.83 13.00
N ARG A 377 1.08 -5.97 13.43
CA ARG A 377 2.40 -6.46 12.97
C ARG A 377 2.38 -6.67 11.46
N LYS A 378 3.25 -5.95 10.74
CA LYS A 378 3.47 -6.06 9.28
C LYS A 378 4.91 -6.47 9.02
N GLN A 379 5.18 -7.05 7.84
CA GLN A 379 6.54 -7.46 7.45
C GLN A 379 7.58 -6.32 7.59
N LYS A 380 7.17 -5.07 7.30
CA LYS A 380 8.04 -3.90 7.48
C LYS A 380 8.48 -3.68 8.94
N HIS A 381 7.67 -4.04 9.94
CA HIS A 381 8.04 -3.89 11.35
C HIS A 381 9.13 -4.90 11.75
N SER A 382 9.13 -6.09 11.15
CA SER A 382 10.25 -7.03 11.30
C SER A 382 11.55 -6.42 10.76
N TYR A 383 11.50 -5.84 9.55
CA TYR A 383 12.68 -5.25 8.92
C TYR A 383 13.24 -4.03 9.67
N TYR A 384 12.38 -3.12 10.14
CA TYR A 384 12.79 -1.84 10.71
C TYR A 384 12.79 -1.76 12.23
N LEU A 385 12.07 -2.63 12.93
CA LEU A 385 11.94 -2.59 14.39
C LEU A 385 12.34 -3.93 15.03
N ASN A 386 12.71 -4.93 14.24
CA ASN A 386 12.99 -6.29 14.69
C ASN A 386 11.79 -6.91 15.43
N LEU A 387 10.56 -6.60 14.98
CA LEU A 387 9.31 -7.14 15.50
C LEU A 387 8.79 -8.22 14.55
N VAL A 388 9.11 -9.48 14.86
CA VAL A 388 8.68 -10.62 14.04
C VAL A 388 7.16 -10.76 14.12
N LYS A 389 6.55 -11.26 13.05
CA LYS A 389 5.08 -11.33 12.90
C LYS A 389 4.44 -12.23 13.96
N ASP A 390 5.08 -13.36 14.23
CA ASP A 390 4.65 -14.40 15.16
C ASP A 390 5.80 -14.59 16.17
N GLY A 391 5.56 -14.27 17.45
CA GLY A 391 6.58 -14.32 18.50
C GLY A 391 6.42 -13.23 19.55
N ALA A 392 5.75 -13.58 20.65
CA ALA A 392 5.62 -12.75 21.86
C ALA A 392 6.98 -12.25 22.38
N ASP A 393 8.02 -13.10 22.27
CA ASP A 393 9.41 -12.80 22.62
C ASP A 393 9.99 -11.55 21.94
N THR A 394 9.39 -11.08 20.85
CA THR A 394 9.84 -9.86 20.17
C THR A 394 9.20 -8.57 20.68
N ILE A 395 8.18 -8.63 21.55
CA ILE A 395 7.59 -7.41 22.15
C ILE A 395 8.64 -6.64 22.96
N LYS A 396 9.57 -7.33 23.63
CA LYS A 396 10.68 -6.69 24.36
C LYS A 396 11.51 -5.76 23.48
N ASN A 397 11.57 -6.02 22.17
CA ASN A 397 12.29 -5.18 21.21
C ASN A 397 11.64 -3.80 21.04
N ILE A 398 10.37 -3.61 21.40
CA ILE A 398 9.75 -2.29 21.45
C ILE A 398 10.47 -1.44 22.50
N TYR A 399 10.58 -1.94 23.72
CA TYR A 399 11.33 -1.26 24.77
C TYR A 399 12.80 -1.05 24.38
N SER A 400 13.50 -2.13 24.04
CA SER A 400 14.95 -2.10 23.86
C SER A 400 15.41 -1.44 22.56
N ASN A 401 14.56 -1.32 21.52
CA ASN A 401 14.93 -0.68 20.25
C ASN A 401 14.21 0.66 20.01
N CYS A 402 13.06 0.91 20.64
CA CYS A 402 12.26 2.10 20.35
C CYS A 402 12.23 3.10 21.51
N TYR A 403 12.46 2.69 22.76
CA TYR A 403 12.35 3.58 23.93
C TYR A 403 13.71 3.95 24.54
N ILE A 404 14.57 2.96 24.81
CA ILE A 404 15.84 3.18 25.49
C ILE A 404 17.04 3.11 24.55
N LYS A 405 18.17 3.73 24.95
CA LYS A 405 19.46 3.54 24.29
C LYS A 405 20.20 2.37 24.89
N THR A 406 20.63 1.44 24.04
CA THR A 406 21.43 0.26 24.35
C THR A 406 22.72 0.28 23.54
N LYS A 407 23.67 -0.61 23.87
CA LYS A 407 24.89 -0.78 23.07
C LYS A 407 24.60 -1.14 21.61
N ASN A 408 23.50 -1.87 21.36
CA ASN A 408 23.15 -2.39 20.04
C ASN A 408 22.38 -1.38 19.17
N ASN A 409 21.71 -0.40 19.76
CA ASN A 409 20.82 0.51 19.04
C ASN A 409 21.29 1.99 19.02
N LYS A 410 22.56 2.27 19.35
CA LYS A 410 23.08 3.65 19.53
C LYS A 410 22.68 4.63 18.40
N ASN A 411 22.59 4.12 17.18
CA ASN A 411 22.27 4.87 15.96
C ASN A 411 20.78 4.96 15.60
N ILE A 412 19.88 4.39 16.41
CA ILE A 412 18.42 4.40 16.21
C ILE A 412 17.83 5.54 17.04
N THR A 413 17.02 6.41 16.45
CA THR A 413 16.29 7.44 17.22
C THR A 413 15.16 6.80 18.02
N THR A 414 15.12 7.02 19.33
CA THR A 414 14.10 6.46 20.24
C THR A 414 13.01 7.49 20.59
N VAL A 415 11.94 7.03 21.26
CA VAL A 415 10.89 7.89 21.85
C VAL A 415 11.51 8.93 22.78
N HIS A 416 12.44 8.52 23.63
CA HIS A 416 13.18 9.44 24.50
C HIS A 416 13.96 10.53 23.73
N ASP A 417 14.53 10.20 22.57
CA ASP A 417 15.19 11.19 21.71
C ASP A 417 14.17 12.19 21.11
N PHE A 418 12.94 11.74 20.80
CA PHE A 418 11.89 12.63 20.32
C PHE A 418 11.38 13.56 21.40
N LYS A 419 11.19 13.09 22.63
CA LYS A 419 10.82 13.95 23.76
C LYS A 419 11.79 15.12 23.91
N LYS A 420 13.10 14.85 23.80
CA LYS A 420 14.14 15.89 23.81
C LYS A 420 14.09 16.82 22.59
N LEU A 421 13.70 16.30 21.43
CA LEU A 421 13.68 17.04 20.17
C LEU A 421 12.45 17.95 20.03
N CYS A 422 11.27 17.46 20.38
CA CYS A 422 10.00 18.16 20.18
C CYS A 422 9.69 19.11 21.35
N GLY A 423 10.21 18.84 22.55
CA GLY A 423 9.91 19.63 23.76
C GLY A 423 8.52 19.39 24.34
N GLU A 424 7.67 18.62 23.65
CA GLU A 424 6.33 18.24 24.07
C GLU A 424 6.27 16.79 24.59
N ARG A 425 5.21 16.48 25.32
CA ARG A 425 4.92 15.13 25.81
C ARG A 425 4.45 14.24 24.66
N GLU A 426 4.66 12.94 24.81
CA GLU A 426 4.07 11.95 23.91
C GLU A 426 2.53 12.08 23.92
N THR A 427 1.87 11.82 22.79
CA THR A 427 0.45 12.19 22.63
C THR A 427 -0.48 11.26 23.40
N ASN A 428 -0.17 9.96 23.43
CA ASN A 428 -1.05 8.92 23.98
C ASN A 428 -0.24 7.74 24.55
N PRO A 429 -0.77 6.97 25.52
CA PRO A 429 -0.07 5.83 26.07
C PRO A 429 0.07 4.67 25.07
N VAL A 430 1.15 3.91 25.20
CA VAL A 430 1.41 2.63 24.53
C VAL A 430 1.38 1.54 25.58
N ILE A 431 0.47 0.58 25.43
CA ILE A 431 0.17 -0.46 26.43
C ILE A 431 0.59 -1.81 25.85
N LEU A 432 1.61 -2.42 26.46
CA LEU A 432 2.02 -3.79 26.17
C LEU A 432 1.23 -4.73 27.05
N ILE A 433 0.42 -5.61 26.44
CA ILE A 433 -0.34 -6.64 27.14
C ILE A 433 0.40 -7.96 27.02
N PHE A 434 0.70 -8.55 28.17
CA PHE A 434 1.34 -9.86 28.29
C PHE A 434 0.45 -10.81 29.08
N ASP A 435 0.61 -12.09 28.76
CA ASP A 435 -0.01 -13.17 29.50
C ASP A 435 0.54 -13.21 30.94
N ASN A 436 -0.31 -13.52 31.92
CA ASN A 436 0.11 -13.51 33.32
C ASN A 436 0.85 -14.80 33.66
N GLU A 437 2.15 -14.83 33.34
CA GLU A 437 3.05 -15.98 33.50
C GLU A 437 4.26 -15.63 34.40
N MET A 438 4.00 -15.03 35.56
CA MET A 438 5.07 -14.51 36.43
C MET A 438 5.86 -15.61 37.17
N VAL A 439 5.31 -16.83 37.27
CA VAL A 439 5.78 -17.85 38.23
C VAL A 439 6.63 -18.96 37.59
N SER A 440 6.48 -19.34 36.31
CA SER A 440 7.19 -20.51 35.74
C SER A 440 8.64 -20.27 35.28
N ASN A 441 9.22 -21.26 34.59
CA ASN A 441 10.60 -21.34 34.10
C ASN A 441 11.08 -20.09 33.34
N LYS A 442 12.40 -19.97 33.13
CA LYS A 442 13.07 -18.78 32.55
C LYS A 442 12.60 -18.37 31.14
N ASP A 443 11.73 -19.14 30.48
CA ASP A 443 11.41 -19.01 29.06
C ASP A 443 10.10 -18.27 28.71
N ARG A 444 9.29 -17.85 29.69
CA ARG A 444 8.03 -17.14 29.43
C ARG A 444 8.20 -15.67 29.01
N PRO A 445 7.39 -15.13 28.06
CA PRO A 445 7.53 -13.77 27.54
C PRO A 445 7.49 -12.66 28.60
N LEU A 446 6.50 -12.68 29.51
CA LEU A 446 6.38 -11.68 30.58
C LEU A 446 7.61 -11.68 31.48
N LYS A 447 8.03 -12.85 31.96
CA LYS A 447 9.20 -12.99 32.84
C LYS A 447 10.49 -12.51 32.17
N LYS A 448 10.71 -12.87 30.90
CA LYS A 448 11.83 -12.35 30.09
C LYS A 448 11.79 -10.82 30.01
N PHE A 449 10.60 -10.25 29.79
CA PHE A 449 10.43 -8.81 29.67
C PHE A 449 10.67 -8.07 31.00
N LEU A 450 10.16 -8.58 32.12
CA LEU A 450 10.41 -8.03 33.46
C LEU A 450 11.91 -8.02 33.81
N ASN A 451 12.64 -9.05 33.40
CA ASN A 451 14.10 -9.12 33.57
C ASN A 451 14.83 -8.09 32.69
N GLU A 452 14.38 -7.90 31.44
CA GLU A 452 14.96 -6.93 30.50
C GLU A 452 14.82 -5.48 31.00
N ILE A 453 13.64 -5.13 31.52
CA ILE A 453 13.37 -3.78 32.04
C ILE A 453 13.86 -3.58 33.49
N LYS A 454 14.37 -4.63 34.13
CA LYS A 454 14.94 -4.64 35.50
C LYS A 454 13.95 -4.14 36.58
N VAL A 455 12.73 -4.69 36.58
CA VAL A 455 11.69 -4.33 37.55
C VAL A 455 12.11 -4.66 38.98
N ASN A 456 11.95 -3.70 39.91
CA ASN A 456 12.21 -3.90 41.34
C ASN A 456 11.01 -4.56 42.08
N ALA A 457 11.18 -4.90 43.36
CA ALA A 457 10.12 -5.57 44.15
C ALA A 457 8.83 -4.74 44.22
N SER A 458 8.93 -3.44 44.54
CA SER A 458 7.78 -2.54 44.63
C SER A 458 7.01 -2.43 43.30
N GLN A 459 7.69 -2.38 42.17
CA GLN A 459 7.03 -2.36 40.86
C GLN A 459 6.36 -3.72 40.53
N LYS A 460 6.91 -4.85 41.00
CA LYS A 460 6.23 -6.15 40.86
C LYS A 460 4.97 -6.21 41.71
N ASP A 461 5.00 -5.62 42.90
CA ASP A 461 3.82 -5.56 43.78
C ASP A 461 2.74 -4.67 43.16
N LYS A 462 3.11 -3.48 42.64
CA LYS A 462 2.19 -2.63 41.85
C LYS A 462 1.61 -3.34 40.63
N LEU A 463 2.41 -4.14 39.91
CA LEU A 463 1.90 -4.92 38.78
C LEU A 463 0.87 -5.96 39.22
N LYS A 464 1.02 -6.56 40.40
CA LYS A 464 0.04 -7.50 40.95
C LYS A 464 -1.22 -6.80 41.46
N GLU A 465 -1.06 -5.65 42.09
CA GLU A 465 -2.15 -4.86 42.68
C GLU A 465 -3.00 -4.18 41.59
N ASN A 466 -2.36 -3.46 40.67
CA ASN A 466 -3.03 -2.63 39.68
C ASN A 466 -3.19 -3.32 38.33
N LEU A 467 -2.58 -4.50 38.12
CA LEU A 467 -2.48 -5.19 36.82
C LEU A 467 -1.69 -4.42 35.75
N TYR A 468 -1.09 -3.28 36.09
CA TYR A 468 -0.24 -2.51 35.20
C TYR A 468 0.87 -1.75 35.93
N ILE A 469 1.91 -1.39 35.18
CA ILE A 469 2.96 -0.44 35.62
C ILE A 469 3.38 0.47 34.45
N ASN A 470 3.74 1.72 34.76
CA ASN A 470 4.50 2.55 33.82
C ASN A 470 5.96 2.07 33.78
N ILE A 471 6.47 1.83 32.58
CA ILE A 471 7.86 1.40 32.36
C ILE A 471 8.75 2.63 32.20
N CYS A 472 8.43 3.48 31.22
CA CYS A 472 9.09 4.74 30.93
C CYS A 472 8.25 5.56 29.95
N ASP A 473 8.36 6.89 30.00
CA ASP A 473 7.66 7.80 29.09
C ASP A 473 6.16 7.44 29.00
N ASN A 474 5.64 7.17 27.80
CA ASN A 474 4.28 6.72 27.55
C ASN A 474 4.10 5.20 27.45
N LEU A 475 5.11 4.41 27.79
CA LEU A 475 5.07 2.94 27.72
C LEU A 475 4.60 2.31 29.03
N TYR A 476 3.55 1.52 28.95
CA TYR A 476 2.97 0.77 30.05
C TYR A 476 3.05 -0.74 29.77
N LEU A 477 3.26 -1.49 30.85
CA LEU A 477 3.04 -2.94 30.89
C LEU A 477 1.70 -3.18 31.55
N CYS A 478 0.87 -4.04 30.96
CA CYS A 478 -0.40 -4.48 31.50
C CYS A 478 -0.49 -6.01 31.42
N THR A 479 -1.14 -6.62 32.40
CA THR A 479 -1.48 -8.04 32.44
C THR A 479 -2.90 -8.18 33.00
N TYR A 480 -3.35 -9.39 33.30
CA TYR A 480 -4.71 -9.64 33.76
C TYR A 480 -4.73 -10.61 34.96
N GLN A 481 -5.80 -10.54 35.74
CA GLN A 481 -5.87 -11.17 37.07
C GLN A 481 -6.00 -12.69 37.00
N LEU A 482 -5.40 -13.38 37.98
CA LEU A 482 -5.56 -14.83 38.19
C LEU A 482 -6.98 -15.12 38.70
N ASN A 483 -7.81 -15.76 37.88
CA ASN A 483 -9.20 -16.09 38.22
C ASN A 483 -9.32 -17.17 39.32
N ASN A 484 -8.25 -17.92 39.59
CA ASN A 484 -8.24 -19.02 40.55
C ASN A 484 -7.04 -18.90 41.50
N LYS A 485 -7.27 -18.96 42.82
CA LYS A 485 -6.21 -18.79 43.84
C LYS A 485 -5.09 -19.83 43.76
N GLU A 486 -5.34 -20.94 43.08
CA GLU A 486 -4.38 -22.03 42.84
C GLU A 486 -3.63 -21.91 41.50
N ALA A 487 -4.11 -21.09 40.56
CA ALA A 487 -3.46 -20.92 39.27
C ALA A 487 -2.21 -20.04 39.40
N CYS A 488 -1.06 -20.57 39.01
CA CYS A 488 0.20 -19.83 39.00
C CYS A 488 0.42 -19.03 37.70
N GLU A 489 -0.28 -19.38 36.62
CA GLU A 489 -0.17 -18.77 35.28
C GLU A 489 -1.50 -18.83 34.52
N ILE A 490 -1.76 -17.86 33.63
CA ILE A 490 -2.94 -17.84 32.75
C ILE A 490 -2.63 -17.22 31.37
N GLU A 491 -3.12 -17.84 30.30
CA GLU A 491 -3.18 -17.27 28.95
C GLU A 491 -4.51 -16.51 28.76
N ILE A 492 -4.60 -15.61 27.78
CA ILE A 492 -5.80 -14.77 27.63
C ILE A 492 -7.06 -15.60 27.34
N GLU A 493 -6.89 -16.78 26.72
CA GLU A 493 -7.99 -17.73 26.52
C GLU A 493 -8.54 -18.32 27.83
N ASP A 494 -7.77 -18.35 28.92
CA ASP A 494 -8.25 -18.81 30.24
C ASP A 494 -9.25 -17.86 30.90
N LEU A 495 -9.46 -16.68 30.32
CA LEU A 495 -10.50 -15.76 30.75
C LEU A 495 -11.91 -16.19 30.29
N PHE A 496 -12.01 -17.08 29.30
CA PHE A 496 -13.30 -17.58 28.83
C PHE A 496 -13.85 -18.66 29.76
N PRO A 497 -15.18 -18.69 30.01
CA PRO A 497 -15.79 -19.79 30.75
C PRO A 497 -15.75 -21.10 29.95
N ALA A 498 -15.91 -22.22 30.66
CA ALA A 498 -15.70 -23.57 30.11
C ALA A 498 -16.62 -23.87 28.92
N ASP A 499 -17.87 -23.42 28.95
CA ASP A 499 -18.84 -23.59 27.86
C ASP A 499 -18.40 -22.94 26.54
N VAL A 500 -17.69 -21.81 26.62
CA VAL A 500 -17.13 -21.13 25.46
C VAL A 500 -15.89 -21.87 24.96
N LEU A 501 -15.03 -22.35 25.86
CA LEU A 501 -13.82 -23.11 25.52
C LEU A 501 -14.12 -24.50 24.95
N GLU A 502 -15.23 -25.10 25.36
CA GLU A 502 -15.71 -26.41 24.88
C GLU A 502 -16.53 -26.31 23.59
N HIS A 503 -16.77 -25.10 23.07
CA HIS A 503 -17.55 -24.89 21.86
C HIS A 503 -16.97 -25.65 20.65
N GLU A 504 -17.83 -26.36 19.92
CA GLU A 504 -17.45 -27.12 18.74
C GLU A 504 -17.82 -26.42 17.43
N ILE A 505 -16.87 -26.40 16.48
CA ILE A 505 -17.09 -25.87 15.12
C ILE A 505 -16.97 -27.03 14.13
N ASN A 506 -18.11 -27.43 13.56
CA ASN A 506 -18.20 -28.58 12.64
C ASN A 506 -17.63 -29.87 13.26
N GLY A 507 -17.96 -30.14 14.54
CA GLY A 507 -17.49 -31.33 15.28
C GLY A 507 -16.01 -31.30 15.68
N ARG A 508 -15.34 -30.15 15.56
CA ARG A 508 -13.96 -29.95 16.05
C ARG A 508 -13.96 -29.15 17.34
N LYS A 509 -13.10 -29.51 18.29
CA LYS A 509 -12.91 -28.86 19.59
C LYS A 509 -11.81 -27.80 19.56
N PHE A 510 -11.85 -26.83 20.46
CA PHE A 510 -10.79 -25.84 20.57
C PHE A 510 -9.49 -26.45 21.11
N SER A 511 -8.35 -26.04 20.55
CA SER A 511 -7.01 -26.33 21.07
C SER A 511 -6.18 -25.05 21.16
N LYS A 512 -5.55 -24.83 22.33
CA LYS A 512 -4.59 -23.74 22.54
C LYS A 512 -3.25 -23.95 21.83
N LYS A 513 -2.86 -25.20 21.60
CA LYS A 513 -1.65 -25.51 20.85
C LYS A 513 -1.88 -25.12 19.39
N ASP A 514 -0.87 -24.58 18.72
CA ASP A 514 -0.87 -24.32 17.28
C ASP A 514 -0.92 -25.67 16.51
N SER A 515 -2.04 -26.38 16.57
CA SER A 515 -2.25 -27.64 15.86
C SER A 515 -2.81 -27.33 14.47
N THR A 516 -1.92 -27.40 13.49
CA THR A 516 -2.27 -27.51 12.08
C THR A 516 -3.09 -28.77 11.85
N HIS A 517 -4.36 -28.62 11.49
CA HIS A 517 -5.16 -29.61 10.77
C HIS A 517 -5.14 -31.07 11.29
N ASP A 518 -5.14 -31.30 12.61
CA ASP A 518 -5.47 -32.62 13.15
C ASP A 518 -7.00 -32.81 13.17
N ASN A 519 -7.45 -33.97 12.69
CA ASN A 519 -8.86 -34.36 12.58
C ASN A 519 -9.54 -34.35 13.95
N GLY A 520 -10.12 -33.22 14.33
CA GLY A 520 -10.87 -33.05 15.57
C GLY A 520 -10.66 -31.73 16.30
N PHE A 521 -9.72 -30.87 15.88
CA PHE A 521 -9.45 -29.60 16.58
C PHE A 521 -9.40 -28.37 15.66
N TYR A 522 -9.71 -27.20 16.23
CA TYR A 522 -9.47 -25.89 15.63
C TYR A 522 -8.62 -25.01 16.56
N GLY A 523 -7.78 -24.15 15.97
CA GLY A 523 -6.82 -23.33 16.73
C GLY A 523 -7.32 -21.93 17.11
N LYS A 524 -6.46 -21.18 17.81
CA LYS A 524 -6.74 -19.82 18.34
C LYS A 524 -7.32 -18.85 17.30
N ASN A 525 -6.88 -18.93 16.04
CA ASN A 525 -7.37 -18.05 14.98
C ASN A 525 -8.87 -18.25 14.69
N GLU A 526 -9.33 -19.49 14.56
CA GLU A 526 -10.75 -19.78 14.34
C GLU A 526 -11.58 -19.44 15.58
N PHE A 527 -11.08 -19.79 16.78
CA PHE A 527 -11.70 -19.46 18.06
C PHE A 527 -11.95 -17.95 18.21
N SER A 528 -10.93 -17.13 17.94
CA SER A 528 -11.04 -15.66 18.02
C SER A 528 -12.04 -15.05 17.05
N GLN A 529 -12.29 -15.65 15.89
CA GLN A 529 -13.32 -15.21 14.96
C GLN A 529 -14.72 -15.56 15.46
N TYR A 530 -14.89 -16.76 16.02
CA TYR A 530 -16.12 -17.19 16.67
C TYR A 530 -16.48 -16.24 17.82
N VAL A 531 -15.54 -16.00 18.74
CA VAL A 531 -15.73 -15.11 19.89
C VAL A 531 -16.12 -13.70 19.44
N TYR A 532 -15.41 -13.14 18.46
CA TYR A 532 -15.68 -11.79 17.98
C TYR A 532 -17.06 -11.63 17.32
N SER A 533 -17.51 -12.68 16.62
CA SER A 533 -18.81 -12.71 15.94
C SER A 533 -19.97 -12.89 16.92
N ASN A 534 -19.77 -13.66 17.99
CA ASN A 534 -20.79 -14.01 18.99
C ASN A 534 -20.62 -13.25 20.31
N TYR A 535 -20.01 -12.07 20.26
CA TYR A 535 -19.67 -11.29 21.46
C TYR A 535 -20.88 -10.94 22.34
N GLU A 536 -22.10 -10.95 21.80
CA GLU A 536 -23.32 -10.62 22.56
C GLU A 536 -23.76 -11.76 23.48
N SER A 537 -23.58 -13.02 23.07
CA SER A 537 -23.99 -14.20 23.86
C SER A 537 -22.91 -14.70 24.81
N ILE A 538 -21.64 -14.39 24.52
CA ILE A 538 -20.50 -14.83 25.32
C ILE A 538 -20.38 -13.97 26.59
N ASP A 539 -20.06 -14.62 27.71
CA ASP A 539 -19.65 -13.94 28.93
C ASP A 539 -18.18 -13.52 28.87
N PHE A 540 -17.92 -12.25 29.21
CA PHE A 540 -16.59 -11.64 29.25
C PHE A 540 -16.28 -11.07 30.64
N SER A 541 -17.00 -11.48 31.69
CA SER A 541 -16.86 -10.97 33.05
C SER A 541 -15.39 -10.93 33.53
N ASN A 542 -14.62 -11.98 33.23
CA ASN A 542 -13.20 -12.08 33.57
C ASN A 542 -12.28 -11.11 32.77
N PHE A 543 -12.76 -10.48 31.69
CA PHE A 543 -12.02 -9.44 30.96
C PHE A 543 -12.18 -8.06 31.59
N ILE A 544 -13.15 -7.86 32.49
CA ILE A 544 -13.44 -6.54 33.07
C ILE A 544 -12.21 -5.96 33.77
N SER A 545 -11.46 -6.77 34.53
CA SER A 545 -10.24 -6.31 35.24
C SER A 545 -9.17 -5.78 34.27
N LEU A 546 -8.93 -6.48 33.15
CA LEU A 546 -8.04 -6.03 32.08
C LEU A 546 -8.53 -4.73 31.44
N LEU A 547 -9.83 -4.65 31.12
CA LEU A 547 -10.40 -3.45 30.50
C LEU A 547 -10.36 -2.24 31.45
N SER A 548 -10.59 -2.45 32.73
CA SER A 548 -10.45 -1.43 33.77
C SER A 548 -9.02 -0.93 33.89
N ALA A 549 -8.02 -1.81 33.90
CA ALA A 549 -6.61 -1.43 33.91
C ALA A 549 -6.24 -0.59 32.67
N ILE A 550 -6.69 -0.98 31.47
CA ILE A 550 -6.48 -0.21 30.24
C ILE A 550 -7.15 1.17 30.33
N ASN A 551 -8.39 1.22 30.85
CA ASN A 551 -9.14 2.45 31.03
C ASN A 551 -8.45 3.41 32.00
N GLU A 552 -7.98 2.90 33.14
CA GLU A 552 -7.28 3.66 34.16
C GLU A 552 -5.96 4.23 33.64
N ILE A 553 -5.17 3.46 32.88
CA ILE A 553 -3.95 3.96 32.22
C ILE A 553 -4.29 5.18 31.35
N ILE A 554 -5.38 5.11 30.59
CA ILE A 554 -5.79 6.17 29.66
C ILE A 554 -6.31 7.41 30.40
N GLU A 555 -7.02 7.22 31.51
CA GLU A 555 -7.52 8.32 32.36
C GLU A 555 -6.41 9.02 33.14
N LEU A 556 -5.43 8.27 33.64
CA LEU A 556 -4.29 8.81 34.38
C LEU A 556 -3.24 9.44 33.47
N TYR A 557 -3.16 9.02 32.21
CA TYR A 557 -2.11 9.50 31.31
C TYR A 557 -2.08 11.04 31.18
N PRO A 558 -3.20 11.75 30.92
CA PRO A 558 -3.22 13.21 30.91
C PRO A 558 -2.71 13.84 32.21
N ASN A 559 -3.02 13.25 33.36
CA ASN A 559 -2.83 13.81 34.70
C ASN A 559 -1.47 13.49 35.36
N ASN A 560 -0.70 12.54 34.82
CA ASN A 560 0.68 12.28 35.23
C ASN A 560 1.63 13.38 34.69
N ILE A 561 1.41 14.63 35.16
CA ILE A 561 2.13 15.88 34.86
C ILE A 561 3.27 16.08 35.85
#